data_AF-A0A2N1BW54-F1
#
_entry.id   AF-A0A2N1BW54-F1
#
_cell.length_a   1.000
_cell.length_b   1.000
_cell.length_c   1.000
_cell.angle_alpha   90.00
_cell.angle_beta   90.00
_cell.angle_gamma   90.00
#
_symmetry.space_group_name_H-M   'P 1'
#
loop_
_entity.id
_entity.type
_entity.pdbx_description
1 polymer ?
#
loop_
_entity_poly.entity_id
_entity_poly.type
_entity_poly.pdbx_seq_one_letter_code
_entity_poly.pdbx_strand_id
1 'polypeptide(L)' 'MQELPPLTLVKTWLEVVQQLEIPISIREKRSKLLTYYFGSIKQAQRYVEDNDDYRILVS' A
#
# COMPACT_ATOMS: atom_id res chain seq x y z
N MET A 1 -13.83 -8.74 10.84
CA MET A 1 -13.15 -8.21 9.63
C MET A 1 -12.07 -7.27 10.12
N GLN A 2 -10.87 -7.34 9.55
CA GLN A 2 -9.79 -6.43 9.92
C GLN A 2 -10.02 -5.09 9.21
N GLU A 3 -9.99 -3.99 9.96
CA GLU A 3 -10.13 -2.66 9.34
C GLU A 3 -8.94 -2.41 8.41
N LEU A 4 -9.25 -1.86 7.23
CA LEU A 4 -8.21 -1.50 6.27
C LEU A 4 -7.49 -0.24 6.75
N PRO A 5 -6.15 -0.16 6.58
CA PRO A 5 -5.41 1.06 6.85
C PRO A 5 -5.89 2.21 5.95
N PRO A 6 -5.71 3.47 6.39
CA PRO A 6 -6.04 4.63 5.55
C PRO A 6 -5.33 4.57 4.19
N LEU A 7 -6.02 4.97 3.12
CA LEU A 7 -5.48 4.92 1.74
C LEU A 7 -4.09 5.56 1.61
N THR A 8 -3.90 6.74 2.22
CA THR A 8 -2.60 7.44 2.24
C THR A 8 -1.48 6.58 2.83
N LEU A 9 -1.77 5.83 3.89
CA LEU A 9 -0.78 4.97 4.53
C LEU A 9 -0.39 3.78 3.64
N VAL A 10 -1.36 3.23 2.90
CA VAL A 10 -1.11 2.16 1.91
C VAL A 10 -0.20 2.67 0.79
N LYS A 11 -0.47 3.86 0.25
CA LYS A 11 0.37 4.52 -0.76
C LYS A 11 1.80 4.71 -0.26
N THR A 12 1.96 5.30 0.92
CA THR A 12 3.29 5.51 1.51
C THR A 12 4.03 4.18 1.71
N TRP A 13 3.37 3.12 2.15
CA TRP A 13 4.02 1.82 2.28
C TRP A 13 4.45 1.23 0.93
N LEU A 14 3.63 1.40 -0.12
CA LEU A 14 3.98 0.96 -1.48
C LEU A 14 5.18 1.73 -2.03
N GLU A 15 5.23 3.06 -1.85
CA GLU A 15 6.38 3.89 -2.21
C GLU A 15 7.65 3.41 -1.50
N VAL A 16 7.56 3.18 -0.19
CA VAL A 16 8.68 2.69 0.62
C VAL A 16 9.23 1.36 0.12
N VAL A 17 8.38 0.42 -0.29
CA VAL A 17 8.81 -0.88 -0.82
C VAL A 17 9.60 -0.75 -2.11
N GLN A 18 9.30 0.27 -2.94
CA GLN A 18 9.93 0.49 -4.25
C GLN A 18 11.25 1.27 -4.18
N GLN A 19 11.46 2.07 -3.13
CA GLN A 19 12.65 2.92 -2.98
C GLN A 19 13.89 2.13 -2.52
N LEU A 20 14.84 1.90 -3.43
CA LEU A 20 16.05 1.11 -3.16
C LEU A 20 16.97 1.71 -2.09
N GLU A 21 16.90 3.03 -1.89
CA GLU A 21 17.65 3.76 -0.87
C GLU A 21 17.20 3.47 0.57
N ILE A 22 15.97 2.95 0.74
CA ILE A 22 15.46 2.58 2.06
C ILE A 22 16.08 1.24 2.51
N PRO A 23 16.55 1.14 3.76
CA PRO A 23 17.10 -0.10 4.31
C PRO A 23 16.17 -1.30 4.09
N ILE A 24 16.74 -2.42 3.65
CA ILE A 24 15.97 -3.63 3.28
C ILE A 24 15.05 -4.09 4.41
N SER A 25 15.48 -4.00 5.66
CA SER A 25 14.69 -4.36 6.84
C SER A 25 13.41 -3.54 7.00
N ILE A 26 13.42 -2.27 6.58
CA ILE A 26 12.24 -1.40 6.59
C ILE A 26 11.31 -1.76 5.44
N ARG A 27 11.86 -1.99 4.24
CA ARG A 27 11.09 -2.43 3.06
C ARG A 27 10.39 -3.75 3.33
N GLU A 28 11.08 -4.73 3.90
CA GLU A 28 10.49 -6.01 4.29
C GLU A 28 9.37 -5.86 5.32
N LYS A 29 9.53 -4.98 6.31
CA LYS A 29 8.44 -4.69 7.27
C LYS A 29 7.21 -4.11 6.57
N ARG A 30 7.37 -3.21 5.60
CA ARG A 30 6.24 -2.67 4.83
C ARG A 30 5.63 -3.71 3.90
N SER A 31 6.43 -4.53 3.23
CA SER A 31 5.94 -5.67 2.44
C SER A 31 5.11 -6.64 3.27
N LYS A 32 5.56 -6.96 4.50
CA LYS A 32 4.79 -7.81 5.42
C LYS A 32 3.46 -7.19 5.82
N LEU A 33 3.41 -5.89 6.11
CA LEU A 33 2.16 -5.20 6.42
C LEU A 33 1.20 -5.19 5.22
N LEU A 34 1.69 -4.87 4.02
CA LEU A 34 0.88 -4.89 2.81
C LEU A 34 0.32 -6.29 2.54
N THR A 35 1.15 -7.33 2.66
CA THR A 35 0.69 -8.72 2.51
C THR A 35 -0.31 -9.11 3.59
N TYR A 36 -0.15 -8.64 4.83
CA TYR A 36 -1.07 -8.94 5.92
C TYR A 36 -2.47 -8.35 5.69
N TYR A 37 -2.57 -7.11 5.21
CA TYR A 37 -3.88 -6.47 4.96
C TYR A 37 -4.51 -6.85 3.61
N PHE A 38 -3.69 -7.05 2.58
CA PHE A 38 -4.18 -7.19 1.20
C PHE A 38 -3.91 -8.55 0.57
N GLY A 39 -3.24 -9.48 1.26
CA GLY A 39 -2.85 -10.79 0.74
C GLY A 39 -1.63 -10.77 -0.19
N SER A 40 -1.39 -9.66 -0.90
CA SER A 40 -0.20 -9.46 -1.72
C SER A 40 0.06 -7.98 -2.01
N ILE A 41 1.30 -7.63 -2.37
CA ILE A 41 1.65 -6.27 -2.82
C ILE A 41 0.82 -5.86 -4.05
N LYS A 42 0.60 -6.79 -5.00
CA LYS A 42 -0.20 -6.55 -6.21
C LYS A 42 -1.66 -6.21 -5.89
N GLN A 43 -2.25 -6.88 -4.89
CA GLN A 43 -3.60 -6.55 -4.45
C GLN A 43 -3.66 -5.20 -3.71
N ALA A 44 -2.62 -4.85 -2.94
CA ALA A 44 -2.52 -3.52 -2.35
C ALA A 44 -2.40 -2.40 -3.41
N GLN A 45 -1.67 -2.63 -4.50
CA GLN A 45 -1.59 -1.70 -5.63
C GLN A 45 -2.95 -1.48 -6.28
N ARG A 46 -3.66 -2.58 -6.62
CA ARG A 46 -5.03 -2.49 -7.17
C ARG A 46 -6.00 -1.77 -6.24
N TYR A 47 -5.93 -2.06 -4.94
CA TYR A 47 -6.74 -1.34 -3.95
C TYR A 47 -6.48 0.18 -4.00
N VAL A 48 -5.22 0.59 -4.15
CA VAL A 48 -4.89 2.02 -4.31
C VAL A 48 -5.47 2.56 -5.62
N GLU A 49 -5.23 1.90 -6.75
CA GLU A 49 -5.74 2.30 -8.08
C GLU A 49 -7.27 2.50 -8.05
N ASP A 50 -8.01 1.48 -7.59
CA ASP A 50 -9.49 1.49 -7.53
C ASP A 50 -10.04 2.64 -6.65
N ASN A 51 -9.32 3.03 -5.59
CA ASN A 51 -9.77 4.05 -4.64
C ASN A 51 -9.25 5.46 -4.97
N ASP A 52 -8.15 5.57 -5.70
CA ASP A 52 -7.60 6.86 -6.14
C ASP A 52 -8.35 7.40 -7.36
N ASP A 53 -8.67 6.53 -8.31
CA ASP A 53 -9.52 6.89 -9.46
C ASP A 53 -10.92 7.33 -9.00
N TYR A 54 -11.47 6.67 -7.97
CA TYR A 54 -12.72 7.09 -7.35
C TYR A 54 -12.65 8.50 -6.79
N ARG A 55 -11.53 8.90 -6.18
CA ARG A 55 -11.34 10.27 -5.65
C ARG A 55 -11.24 11.32 -6.75
N ILE A 56 -10.62 11.01 -7.88
CA ILE A 56 -10.51 11.95 -9.02
C ILE A 56 -11.88 12.19 -9.66
N LEU A 57 -12.76 11.18 -9.70
CA LEU A 57 -14.09 11.29 -10.33
C LEU A 57 -15.15 12.01 -9.47
N VAL A 58 -14.88 12.24 -8.19
CA VAL A 58 -15.82 12.87 -7.23
C VAL A 58 -15.32 14.18 -6.64
N SER A 59 -14.21 14.73 -7.17
CA SER A 59 -13.63 16.03 -6.81
C SER A 59 -13.99 17.09 -7.84
#